data_AF-B3DF91-F1
#
_entry.id   AF-B3DF91-F1
#
_cell.length_a   1.000
_cell.length_b   1.000
_cell.length_c   1.000
_cell.angle_alpha   90.00
_cell.angle_beta   90.00
_cell.angle_gamma   90.00
#
_symmetry.space_group_name_H-M   'P 1'
#
loop_
_entity.id
_entity.type
_entity.pdbx_description
1 polymer ?
#
loop_
_entity_poly.entity_id
_entity_poly.type
_entity_poly.pdbx_seq_one_letter_code
_entity_poly.pdbx_strand_id
1 'polypeptide(L)'
;MSRRKKKFPCGHKGYGQVCHHCAQLDAAWEERKRQKNAWEATFSQDPIDLRELPKNVVLKAREILQGLQNHRNYRDFHGKRLRHDRFIISIPVTRNYRLICRDHGNLLVPEAVISHEDYNVCKPGR
;
A
#
# COMPACT_ATOMS: atom_id res chain seq x y z
N MET A 1 20.34 -17.03 49.28
CA MET A 1 18.88 -17.25 49.24
C MET A 1 18.33 -16.86 47.88
N SER A 2 17.61 -17.76 47.19
CA SER A 2 16.99 -17.47 45.90
C SER A 2 15.78 -16.55 46.09
N ARG A 3 15.73 -15.42 45.36
CA ARG A 3 14.57 -14.51 45.40
C ARG A 3 13.31 -15.29 45.01
N ARG A 4 12.21 -15.08 45.73
CA ARG A 4 10.90 -15.68 45.45
C ARG A 4 10.12 -14.81 44.45
N LYS A 5 9.56 -15.42 43.41
CA LYS A 5 8.69 -14.71 42.45
C LYS A 5 7.39 -14.32 43.16
N LYS A 6 6.94 -13.08 42.98
CA LYS A 6 5.58 -12.66 43.35
C LYS A 6 4.61 -12.91 42.21
N LYS A 7 3.33 -13.09 42.53
CA LYS A 7 2.24 -13.17 41.56
C LYS A 7 1.65 -11.77 41.38
N PHE A 8 1.58 -11.29 40.14
CA PHE A 8 0.96 -10.01 39.79
C PHE A 8 -0.57 -10.17 39.73
N PRO A 9 -1.34 -9.07 39.84
CA PRO A 9 -2.81 -9.10 39.71
C PRO A 9 -3.27 -9.62 38.34
N CYS A 10 -2.46 -9.43 37.30
CA CYS A 10 -2.67 -10.01 35.97
C CYS A 10 -2.42 -11.53 35.89
N GLY A 11 -2.10 -12.21 37.00
CA GLY A 11 -1.90 -13.67 37.06
C GLY A 11 -0.46 -14.16 36.80
N HIS A 12 0.38 -13.37 36.14
CA HIS A 12 1.77 -13.70 35.84
C HIS A 12 2.69 -13.69 37.08
N LYS A 13 3.84 -14.37 37.01
CA LYS A 13 4.83 -14.42 38.10
C LYS A 13 6.11 -13.69 37.70
N GLY A 14 6.70 -12.91 38.61
CA GLY A 14 7.99 -12.25 38.35
C GLY A 14 8.62 -11.60 39.58
N TYR A 15 9.74 -10.93 39.37
CA TYR A 15 10.54 -10.29 40.43
C TYR A 15 10.46 -8.75 40.41
N GLY A 16 10.01 -8.17 39.30
CA GLY A 16 10.00 -6.72 39.08
C GLY A 16 8.83 -6.00 39.77
N GLN A 17 8.84 -4.67 39.73
CA GLN A 17 7.69 -3.87 40.20
C GLN A 17 6.47 -4.00 39.30
N VAL A 18 6.70 -4.21 38.00
CA VAL A 18 5.66 -4.37 36.97
C VAL A 18 5.71 -5.75 36.31
N CYS A 19 4.60 -6.18 35.74
CA CYS A 19 4.56 -7.38 34.92
C CYS A 19 5.16 -7.09 33.54
N HIS A 20 6.40 -7.51 33.30
CA HIS A 20 7.06 -7.34 32.00
C HIS A 20 6.32 -8.03 30.85
N HIS A 21 5.64 -9.15 31.10
CA HIS A 21 4.84 -9.81 30.06
C HIS A 21 3.70 -8.92 29.58
N CYS A 22 2.93 -8.32 30.51
CA CYS A 22 1.85 -7.41 30.14
C CYS A 22 2.41 -6.16 29.45
N ALA A 23 3.46 -5.56 30.01
CA ALA A 23 4.11 -4.40 29.40
C ALA A 23 4.63 -4.67 27.97
N GLN A 24 5.16 -5.87 27.70
CA GLN A 24 5.58 -6.27 26.35
C GLN A 24 4.39 -6.43 25.39
N LEU A 25 3.26 -6.98 25.86
CA LEU A 25 2.05 -7.10 25.07
C LEU A 25 1.47 -5.73 24.72
N ASP A 26 1.40 -4.83 25.71
CA ASP A 26 0.92 -3.47 25.52
C ASP A 26 1.80 -2.71 24.52
N ALA A 27 3.14 -2.77 24.71
CA ALA A 27 4.09 -2.17 23.80
C ALA A 27 3.98 -2.74 22.37
N ALA A 28 3.79 -4.06 22.22
CA ALA A 28 3.60 -4.68 20.91
C ALA A 28 2.28 -4.23 20.24
N TRP A 29 1.22 -4.02 21.01
CA TRP A 29 -0.05 -3.52 20.50
C TRP A 29 0.06 -2.05 20.06
N GLU A 30 0.69 -1.21 20.88
CA GLU A 30 0.96 0.19 20.55
C GLU A 30 1.82 0.30 19.29
N GLU A 31 2.86 -0.52 19.17
CA GLU A 31 3.72 -0.55 17.99
C GLU A 31 2.94 -0.95 16.72
N ARG A 32 2.11 -2.00 16.78
CA ARG A 32 1.24 -2.38 15.65
C ARG A 32 0.28 -1.27 15.26
N LYS A 33 -0.30 -0.57 16.24
CA LYS A 33 -1.20 0.57 15.99
C LYS A 33 -0.44 1.72 15.31
N ARG A 34 0.76 2.04 15.78
CA ARG A 34 1.62 3.06 15.16
C ARG A 34 1.99 2.68 13.73
N GLN A 35 2.38 1.43 13.48
CA GLN A 35 2.71 0.95 12.14
C GLN A 35 1.51 1.03 11.18
N LYS A 36 0.31 0.65 11.65
CA LYS A 36 -0.92 0.76 10.87
C LYS A 36 -1.23 2.23 10.53
N ASN A 37 -1.19 3.12 11.52
CA ASN A 37 -1.48 4.53 11.32
C ASN A 37 -0.45 5.20 10.40
N ALA A 38 0.83 4.85 10.56
CA ALA A 38 1.90 5.34 9.70
C ALA A 38 1.70 4.88 8.25
N TRP A 39 1.31 3.62 8.04
CA TRP A 39 0.95 3.11 6.72
C TRP A 39 -0.24 3.86 6.12
N GLU A 40 -1.32 4.04 6.87
CA GLU A 40 -2.49 4.79 6.39
C GLU A 40 -2.18 6.24 6.03
N ALA A 41 -1.34 6.91 6.82
CA ALA A 41 -0.90 8.28 6.56
C ALA A 41 -0.11 8.42 5.25
N THR A 42 0.50 7.35 4.73
CA THR A 42 1.22 7.41 3.45
C THR A 42 0.29 7.61 2.25
N PHE A 43 -0.97 7.18 2.34
CA PHE A 43 -1.91 7.27 1.21
C PHE A 43 -2.35 8.70 0.90
N SER A 44 -2.31 9.62 1.88
CA SER A 44 -2.64 11.03 1.65
C SER A 44 -1.63 11.74 0.72
N GLN A 45 -0.48 11.13 0.46
CA GLN A 45 0.57 11.67 -0.42
C GLN A 45 0.51 11.05 -1.83
N ASP A 46 -0.29 10.02 -2.03
CA ASP A 46 -0.40 9.36 -3.33
C ASP A 46 -1.31 10.18 -4.28
N PRO A 47 -0.96 10.28 -5.58
CA PRO A 47 -1.75 11.04 -6.55
C PRO A 47 -3.08 10.37 -6.91
N ILE A 48 -3.25 9.10 -6.57
CA ILE A 48 -4.47 8.30 -6.81
C ILE A 48 -4.76 7.44 -5.59
N ASP A 49 -6.00 6.98 -5.45
CA ASP A 49 -6.36 6.10 -4.33
C ASP A 49 -5.77 4.69 -4.52
N LEU A 50 -5.05 4.23 -3.50
CA LEU A 50 -4.38 2.92 -3.46
C LEU A 50 -4.77 2.11 -2.20
N ARG A 51 -5.73 2.59 -1.40
CA ARG A 51 -6.01 2.04 -0.05
C ARG A 51 -6.49 0.60 -0.05
N GLU A 52 -7.31 0.23 -1.03
CA GLU A 52 -7.92 -1.11 -1.11
C GLU A 52 -7.03 -2.15 -1.82
N LEU A 53 -5.81 -1.76 -2.18
CA LEU A 53 -4.90 -2.61 -2.94
C LEU A 53 -3.96 -3.41 -2.02
N PRO A 54 -3.54 -4.62 -2.44
CA PRO A 54 -2.51 -5.36 -1.73
C PRO A 54 -1.19 -4.57 -1.61
N LYS A 55 -0.49 -4.71 -0.48
CA LYS A 55 0.74 -3.92 -0.18
C LYS A 55 1.79 -3.97 -1.29
N ASN A 56 2.01 -5.14 -1.90
CA ASN A 56 2.95 -5.31 -3.02
C ASN A 56 2.52 -4.53 -4.28
N VAL A 57 1.21 -4.42 -4.52
CA VAL A 57 0.64 -3.63 -5.61
C VAL A 57 0.83 -2.14 -5.32
N VAL A 58 0.54 -1.68 -4.10
CA VAL A 58 0.74 -0.28 -3.68
C VAL A 58 2.18 0.15 -3.89
N LEU A 59 3.14 -0.63 -3.39
CA LEU A 59 4.57 -0.30 -3.50
C LEU A 59 5.03 -0.21 -4.96
N LYS A 60 4.60 -1.15 -5.80
CA LYS A 60 4.96 -1.14 -7.22
C LYS A 60 4.26 -0.03 -7.99
N ALA A 61 3.01 0.28 -7.66
CA ALA A 61 2.29 1.41 -8.24
C ALA A 61 2.99 2.73 -7.92
N ARG A 62 3.40 2.94 -6.66
CA ARG A 62 4.19 4.12 -6.25
C ARG A 62 5.49 4.26 -7.02
N GLU A 63 6.23 3.17 -7.23
CA GLU A 63 7.45 3.17 -8.04
C GLU A 63 7.20 3.65 -9.48
N ILE A 64 6.12 3.14 -10.11
CA ILE A 64 5.72 3.55 -11.45
C ILE A 64 5.31 5.02 -11.46
N LEU A 65 4.47 5.46 -10.51
CA LEU A 65 4.00 6.84 -10.38
C LEU A 65 5.15 7.83 -10.21
N GLN A 66 6.11 7.52 -9.35
CA GLN A 66 7.34 8.31 -9.21
C GLN A 66 8.14 8.34 -10.51
N GLY A 67 8.25 7.21 -11.21
CA GLY A 67 8.89 7.17 -12.52
C GLY A 67 8.23 8.10 -13.54
N LEU A 68 6.90 8.08 -13.60
CA LEU A 68 6.13 8.94 -14.50
C LEU A 68 6.25 10.43 -14.14
N GLN A 69 6.25 10.77 -12.84
CA GLN A 69 6.52 12.14 -12.37
C GLN A 69 7.90 12.64 -12.78
N ASN A 70 8.89 11.75 -12.83
CA ASN A 70 10.24 12.04 -13.33
C ASN A 70 10.36 11.99 -14.86
N HIS A 71 9.25 12.10 -15.58
CA HIS A 71 9.18 12.07 -17.05
C HIS A 71 9.74 10.80 -17.71
N ARG A 72 9.82 9.66 -16.99
CA ARG A 72 10.12 8.38 -17.64
C ARG A 72 8.98 7.97 -18.55
N ASN A 73 9.32 7.27 -19.62
CA ASN A 73 8.32 6.83 -20.58
C ASN A 73 7.50 5.67 -20.00
N TYR A 74 6.18 5.70 -20.16
CA TYR A 74 5.31 4.60 -19.71
C TYR A 74 5.67 3.25 -20.36
N ARG A 75 6.34 3.26 -21.52
CA ARG A 75 6.81 2.05 -22.22
C ARG A 75 7.94 1.33 -21.47
N ASP A 76 8.74 2.04 -20.68
CA ASP A 76 9.78 1.45 -19.83
C ASP A 76 9.16 0.57 -18.73
N PHE A 77 7.93 0.88 -18.33
CA PHE A 77 7.13 0.07 -17.41
C PHE A 77 6.25 -0.96 -18.14
N HIS A 78 6.57 -1.28 -19.39
CA HIS A 78 5.79 -2.16 -20.27
C HIS A 78 4.33 -1.68 -20.49
N GLY A 79 4.10 -0.37 -20.35
CA GLY A 79 2.82 0.26 -20.61
C GLY A 79 2.46 0.27 -22.08
N LYS A 80 1.16 0.22 -22.36
CA LYS A 80 0.62 0.26 -23.73
C LYS A 80 -0.65 1.11 -23.81
N ARG A 81 -0.84 1.79 -24.94
CA ARG A 81 -2.11 2.44 -25.28
C ARG A 81 -3.17 1.40 -25.57
N LEU A 82 -4.39 1.62 -25.09
CA LEU A 82 -5.51 0.73 -25.36
C LEU A 82 -5.94 0.85 -26.83
N ARG A 83 -6.53 -0.22 -27.38
CA ARG A 83 -6.94 -0.22 -28.80
C ARG A 83 -8.24 0.55 -29.01
N HIS A 84 -9.19 0.43 -28.07
CA HIS A 84 -10.50 1.09 -28.15
C HIS A 84 -10.44 2.57 -27.80
N ASP A 85 -9.52 2.97 -26.92
CA ASP A 85 -9.24 4.36 -26.61
C ASP A 85 -7.73 4.59 -26.56
N ARG A 86 -7.22 5.40 -27.50
CA ARG A 86 -5.79 5.67 -27.64
C ARG A 86 -5.30 6.72 -26.65
N PHE A 87 -6.19 7.45 -25.98
CA PHE A 87 -5.87 8.38 -24.90
C PHE A 87 -5.67 7.64 -23.58
N ILE A 88 -6.07 6.36 -23.49
CA ILE A 88 -5.87 5.57 -22.28
C ILE A 88 -4.61 4.71 -22.41
N ILE A 89 -3.76 4.81 -21.41
CA ILE A 89 -2.54 4.01 -21.25
C ILE A 89 -2.74 3.04 -20.09
N SER A 90 -2.50 1.76 -20.35
CA SER A 90 -2.52 0.69 -19.36
C SER A 90 -1.10 0.23 -19.09
N ILE A 91 -0.66 0.34 -17.83
CA ILE A 91 0.65 -0.08 -17.36
C ILE A 91 0.49 -1.31 -16.44
N PRO A 92 1.18 -2.44 -16.68
CA PRO A 92 1.21 -3.55 -15.73
C PRO A 92 1.85 -3.13 -14.41
N VAL A 93 1.13 -3.31 -13.30
CA VAL A 93 1.71 -3.20 -11.95
C VAL A 93 2.14 -4.59 -11.49
N THR A 94 1.25 -5.56 -11.60
CA THR A 94 1.52 -6.98 -11.33
C THR A 94 0.79 -7.84 -12.37
N ARG A 95 0.72 -9.16 -12.18
CA ARG A 95 -0.01 -10.06 -13.08
C ARG A 95 -1.48 -9.65 -13.25
N ASN A 96 -2.14 -9.29 -12.15
CA ASN A 96 -3.59 -9.07 -12.09
C ASN A 96 -3.97 -7.60 -11.97
N TYR A 97 -3.03 -6.67 -11.84
CA TYR A 97 -3.33 -5.25 -11.62
C TYR A 97 -2.72 -4.37 -12.72
N ARG A 98 -3.50 -3.38 -13.15
CA ARG A 98 -3.13 -2.41 -14.17
C ARG A 98 -3.31 -1.00 -13.64
N LEU A 99 -2.28 -0.18 -13.79
CA LEU A 99 -2.37 1.25 -13.59
C LEU A 99 -2.89 1.86 -14.89
N ILE A 100 -3.98 2.60 -14.78
CA ILE A 100 -4.62 3.33 -15.86
C ILE A 100 -4.17 4.78 -15.77
N CYS A 101 -3.68 5.29 -16.88
CA CYS A 101 -3.32 6.68 -17.04
C CYS A 101 -4.00 7.26 -18.28
N ARG A 102 -4.32 8.54 -18.24
CA ARG A 102 -4.85 9.30 -19.37
C ARG A 102 -3.80 10.21 -19.98
N ASP A 103 -3.63 10.09 -21.29
CA ASP A 103 -2.77 10.90 -22.12
C ASP A 103 -3.51 12.19 -22.49
N HIS A 104 -3.09 13.31 -21.92
CA HIS A 104 -3.58 14.65 -22.31
C HIS A 104 -2.64 15.31 -23.34
N GLY A 105 -1.89 14.50 -24.10
CA GLY A 105 -0.91 14.94 -25.08
C GLY A 105 0.42 15.37 -24.45
N ASN A 106 0.39 16.37 -23.56
CA ASN A 106 1.61 16.90 -22.94
C ASN A 106 1.92 16.26 -21.57
N LEU A 107 0.90 15.67 -20.93
CA LEU A 107 0.96 15.14 -19.58
C LEU A 107 0.25 13.79 -19.53
N LEU A 108 0.84 12.86 -18.77
CA LEU A 108 0.24 11.58 -18.46
C LEU A 108 -0.31 11.62 -17.03
N VAL A 109 -1.64 11.61 -16.90
CA VAL A 109 -2.33 11.73 -15.61
C VAL A 109 -2.72 10.33 -15.14
N PRO A 110 -2.21 9.84 -13.99
CA PRO A 110 -2.68 8.58 -13.41
C PRO A 110 -4.13 8.72 -12.94
N GLU A 111 -4.98 7.76 -13.29
CA GLU A 111 -6.41 7.78 -12.92
C GLU A 111 -6.72 6.76 -11.82
N ALA A 112 -6.34 5.49 -12.01
CA ALA A 112 -6.66 4.42 -11.07
C ALA A 112 -5.77 3.20 -11.24
N VAL A 113 -5.64 2.37 -10.19
CA VAL A 113 -5.14 1.00 -10.31
C VAL A 113 -6.31 0.04 -10.20
N ILE A 114 -6.52 -0.77 -11.23
CA ILE A 114 -7.65 -1.69 -11.33
C ILE A 114 -7.18 -3.13 -11.47
N SER A 115 -7.99 -4.04 -10.96
CA SER A 115 -7.80 -5.47 -11.17
C SER A 115 -8.14 -5.86 -12.63
N HIS A 116 -7.62 -7.00 -13.09
CA HIS A 116 -8.00 -7.60 -14.36
C HIS A 116 -9.49 -7.94 -14.44
N GLU A 117 -10.10 -8.25 -13.29
CA GLU A 117 -11.51 -8.59 -13.19
C GLU A 117 -12.38 -7.33 -13.38
N ASP A 118 -12.07 -6.24 -12.67
CA ASP A 118 -12.72 -4.93 -12.84
C ASP A 118 -12.59 -4.38 -14.25
N TYR A 119 -11.42 -4.53 -14.87
CA TYR A 119 -11.14 -4.07 -16.23
C TYR A 119 -12.03 -4.76 -17.29
N ASN A 120 -12.42 -6.02 -17.07
CA ASN A 120 -13.25 -6.76 -18.03
C ASN A 120 -14.75 -6.46 -17.87
N VAL A 121 -15.19 -6.06 -16.68
CA VAL A 121 -16.60 -5.71 -16.41
C VAL A 121 -16.88 -4.25 -16.78
N CYS A 122 -15.98 -3.33 -16.40
CA CYS A 122 -16.07 -1.90 -16.73
C CYS A 122 -14.90 -1.51 -17.61
N LYS A 123 -15.08 -1.54 -18.94
CA LYS A 123 -14.05 -1.03 -19.86
C LYS A 123 -13.86 0.47 -19.59
N PRO A 124 -12.67 0.92 -19.13
CA PRO A 124 -12.43 2.35 -18.94
C PRO A 124 -12.49 3.06 -20.30
N GLY A 125 -13.20 4.20 -20.33
CA GLY A 125 -13.44 4.99 -21.55
C GLY A 125 -14.71 4.64 -22.33
N ARG A 126 -15.72 4.05 -21.69
CA ARG A 126 -17.06 3.87 -22.28
C ARG A 126 -18.10 4.71 -21.55
#